data_AF-A0A351ENY6-F1
#
_entry.id   AF-A0A351ENY6-F1
#
_cell.length_a   1.000
_cell.length_b   1.000
_cell.length_c   1.000
_cell.angle_alpha   90.00
_cell.angle_beta   90.00
_cell.angle_gamma   90.00
#
_symmetry.space_group_name_H-M   'P 1'
#
loop_
_entity.id
_entity.type
_entity.pdbx_description
1 polymer ?
#
loop_
_entity_poly.entity_id
_entity_poly.type
_entity_poly.pdbx_seq_one_letter_code
_entity_poly.pdbx_strand_id
1 'polypeptide(L)'
;MNEGDQRVEKQGSGRSPRPPQKRTRRKRAPGADDEQLAALRKRLHSVSRADERRLGRRVKGAAKIQQAERRAKVVTELTTKIDQAEKQLARRLAAIPVCTYPPELPITQRRDELLAAIRDNQVVVIAGETGSGKSTQLPKICLDAGLGKRGMVGHTQPR
;
A
#
# COMPACT_ATOMS: atom_id res chain seq x y z
N MET A 1 24.06 -51.23 -69.93
CA MET A 1 22.92 -51.53 -70.81
C MET A 1 22.10 -52.57 -70.06
N ASN A 2 20.90 -52.38 -69.52
CA ASN A 2 19.85 -51.34 -69.53
C ASN A 2 19.23 -51.36 -68.11
N GLU A 3 18.96 -50.22 -67.47
CA GLU A 3 17.76 -49.35 -67.60
C GLU A 3 16.42 -49.98 -67.16
N GLY A 4 15.74 -49.23 -66.28
CA GLY A 4 14.31 -49.34 -65.96
C GLY A 4 13.99 -50.20 -64.73
N ASP A 5 13.06 -49.87 -63.84
CA ASP A 5 12.14 -48.74 -63.74
C ASP A 5 11.52 -48.76 -62.33
N GLN A 6 10.92 -47.63 -61.99
CA GLN A 6 10.44 -47.11 -60.71
C GLN A 6 9.41 -47.96 -59.95
N ARG A 7 9.42 -47.84 -58.61
CA ARG A 7 8.35 -47.17 -57.83
C ARG A 7 8.71 -47.10 -56.34
N VAL A 8 8.91 -45.88 -55.85
CA VAL A 8 9.14 -45.57 -54.43
C VAL A 8 7.79 -45.25 -53.79
N GLU A 9 7.22 -46.18 -53.03
CA GLU A 9 6.09 -45.89 -52.15
C GLU A 9 6.59 -45.17 -50.89
N LYS A 10 6.45 -43.83 -50.88
CA LYS A 10 6.65 -43.02 -49.68
C LYS A 10 5.47 -43.24 -48.73
N GLN A 11 5.62 -44.15 -47.77
CA GLN A 11 4.75 -44.18 -46.59
C GLN A 11 4.97 -42.89 -45.77
N GLY A 12 4.01 -41.99 -45.86
CA GLY A 12 3.94 -40.78 -45.05
C GLY A 12 3.72 -41.14 -43.58
N SER A 13 4.80 -41.12 -42.79
CA SER A 13 4.70 -41.16 -41.33
C SER A 13 4.09 -39.85 -40.84
N GLY A 14 2.78 -39.89 -40.57
CA GLY A 14 2.03 -38.79 -39.96
C GLY A 14 2.62 -38.47 -38.58
N ARG A 15 3.49 -37.46 -38.51
CA ARG A 15 3.91 -36.86 -37.24
C ARG A 15 2.71 -36.12 -36.66
N SER A 16 2.06 -36.74 -35.68
CA SER A 16 1.09 -36.05 -34.82
C SER A 16 1.76 -34.83 -34.16
N PRO A 17 1.12 -33.64 -34.14
CA PRO A 17 1.67 -32.48 -33.46
C PRO A 17 1.73 -32.76 -31.97
N ARG A 18 2.94 -32.73 -31.38
CA ARG A 18 3.09 -32.73 -29.92
C ARG A 18 2.37 -31.48 -29.37
N PRO A 19 1.44 -31.62 -28.41
CA PRO A 19 0.82 -30.46 -27.79
C PRO A 19 1.89 -29.64 -27.03
N PRO A 20 1.77 -28.31 -26.98
CA PRO A 20 2.73 -27.47 -26.29
C PRO A 20 2.68 -27.78 -24.79
N GLN A 21 3.75 -28.40 -24.28
CA GLN A 21 3.91 -28.62 -22.85
C GLN A 21 4.03 -27.26 -22.15
N LYS A 22 2.94 -26.82 -21.52
CA LYS A 22 2.92 -25.64 -20.66
C LYS A 22 3.95 -25.88 -19.55
N ARG A 23 5.11 -25.21 -19.63
CA ARG A 23 6.08 -25.15 -18.54
C ARG A 23 5.39 -24.56 -17.31
N THR A 24 4.85 -25.40 -16.45
CA THR A 24 4.41 -24.98 -15.13
C THR A 24 5.68 -24.54 -14.39
N ARG A 25 5.89 -23.22 -14.28
CA ARG A 25 6.90 -22.68 -13.37
C ARG A 25 6.59 -23.25 -11.98
N ARG A 26 7.33 -24.28 -11.55
CA ARG A 26 7.30 -24.75 -10.17
C ARG A 26 7.54 -23.52 -9.28
N LYS A 27 6.51 -23.10 -8.52
CA LYS A 27 6.67 -22.08 -7.49
C LYS A 27 7.75 -22.60 -6.53
N ARG A 28 8.90 -21.94 -6.49
CA ARG A 28 9.93 -22.19 -5.48
C ARG A 28 9.28 -22.08 -4.10
N ALA A 29 9.59 -23.01 -3.19
CA ALA A 29 9.17 -22.90 -1.80
C ALA A 29 9.67 -21.56 -1.23
N PRO A 30 8.84 -20.81 -0.47
CA PRO A 30 9.25 -19.53 0.08
C PRO A 30 10.48 -19.73 0.99
N GLY A 31 11.57 -19.03 0.70
CA GLY A 31 12.75 -19.02 1.57
C GLY A 31 12.52 -18.13 2.80
N ALA A 32 13.42 -18.19 3.78
CA ALA A 32 13.37 -17.36 4.99
C ALA A 32 13.19 -15.85 4.66
N ASP A 33 13.87 -15.36 3.62
CA ASP A 33 13.73 -13.98 3.16
C ASP A 33 12.34 -13.65 2.58
N ASP A 34 11.60 -14.65 2.05
CA ASP A 34 10.24 -14.45 1.54
C ASP A 34 9.26 -14.22 2.70
N GLU A 35 9.43 -14.98 3.78
CA GLU A 35 8.68 -14.83 5.02
C GLU A 35 8.99 -13.48 5.69
N GLN A 36 10.26 -13.11 5.79
CA GLN A 36 10.66 -11.80 6.30
C GLN A 36 10.06 -10.65 5.49
N LEU A 37 10.11 -10.71 4.15
CA LEU A 37 9.46 -9.69 3.32
C LEU A 37 7.93 -9.67 3.50
N ALA A 38 7.29 -10.81 3.72
CA ALA A 38 5.86 -10.86 4.02
C ALA A 38 5.55 -10.20 5.38
N ALA A 39 6.37 -10.45 6.40
CA ALA A 39 6.26 -9.78 7.70
C ALA A 39 6.46 -8.26 7.58
N LEU A 40 7.48 -7.81 6.85
CA LEU A 40 7.72 -6.39 6.60
C LEU A 40 6.54 -5.73 5.87
N ARG A 41 5.88 -6.43 4.94
CA ARG A 41 4.67 -5.90 4.28
C ARG A 41 3.54 -5.61 5.27
N LYS A 42 3.30 -6.49 6.24
CA LYS A 42 2.27 -6.27 7.27
C LYS A 42 2.56 -5.02 8.10
N ARG A 43 3.83 -4.81 8.46
CA ARG A 43 4.31 -3.64 9.22
C ARG A 43 4.22 -2.32 8.46
N LEU A 44 4.02 -2.32 7.14
CA LEU A 44 3.84 -1.05 6.41
C LEU A 44 2.55 -0.32 6.81
N HIS A 45 1.59 -1.01 7.42
CA HIS A 45 0.37 -0.39 7.92
C HIS A 45 0.56 0.31 9.29
N SER A 46 1.70 0.14 9.96
CA SER A 46 2.06 0.82 11.22
C SER A 46 3.02 2.00 11.02
N VAL A 47 3.24 2.46 9.78
CA VAL A 47 4.05 3.66 9.47
C VAL A 47 3.22 4.76 8.82
N SER A 48 3.82 5.95 8.62
CA SER A 48 3.17 7.06 7.91
C SER A 48 2.73 6.66 6.49
N ARG A 49 1.72 7.30 5.92
CA ARG A 49 1.26 7.04 4.54
C ARG A 49 2.33 7.36 3.48
N ALA A 50 3.23 8.30 3.78
CA ALA A 50 4.38 8.59 2.93
C ALA A 50 5.39 7.44 2.96
N ASP A 51 5.72 6.95 4.16
CA ASP A 51 6.64 5.83 4.36
C ASP A 51 6.09 4.51 3.84
N GLU A 52 4.82 4.22 4.07
CA GLU A 52 4.12 3.04 3.54
C GLU A 52 4.29 2.95 2.02
N ARG A 53 4.09 4.07 1.30
CA ARG A 53 4.29 4.15 -0.16
C ARG A 53 5.76 3.96 -0.54
N ARG A 54 6.68 4.68 0.12
CA ARG A 54 8.12 4.67 -0.18
C ARG A 54 8.75 3.30 0.10
N LEU A 55 8.58 2.78 1.32
CA LEU A 55 9.13 1.51 1.78
C LEU A 55 8.40 0.33 1.12
N GLY A 56 7.09 0.43 0.86
CA GLY A 56 6.34 -0.59 0.13
C GLY A 56 6.85 -0.82 -1.28
N ARG A 57 7.23 0.23 -2.02
CA ARG A 57 7.91 0.09 -3.32
C ARG A 57 9.23 -0.68 -3.20
N ARG A 58 10.03 -0.38 -2.17
CA ARG A 58 11.31 -1.07 -1.93
C ARG A 58 11.14 -2.54 -1.53
N VAL A 59 10.18 -2.85 -0.66
CA VAL A 59 9.83 -4.23 -0.26
C VAL A 59 9.35 -5.05 -1.46
N LYS A 60 8.55 -4.46 -2.35
CA LYS A 60 8.15 -5.10 -3.63
C LYS A 60 9.36 -5.33 -4.56
N GLY A 61 10.30 -4.38 -4.61
CA GLY A 61 11.54 -4.52 -5.38
C GLY A 61 12.47 -5.61 -4.84
N ALA A 62 12.64 -5.69 -3.52
CA ALA A 62 13.48 -6.68 -2.85
C ALA A 62 13.05 -8.13 -3.15
N ALA A 63 11.75 -8.38 -3.31
CA ALA A 63 11.22 -9.69 -3.68
C ALA A 63 11.61 -10.15 -5.10
N LYS A 64 12.11 -9.25 -5.96
CA LYS A 64 12.57 -9.56 -7.32
C LYS A 64 14.08 -9.84 -7.40
N ILE A 65 14.82 -9.63 -6.31
CA ILE A 65 16.27 -9.85 -6.28
C ILE A 65 16.57 -11.35 -6.26
N GLN A 66 17.39 -11.81 -7.21
CA GLN A 66 17.75 -13.23 -7.34
C GLN A 66 18.95 -13.62 -6.46
N GLN A 67 19.93 -12.72 -6.30
CA GLN A 67 21.12 -12.97 -5.48
C GLN A 67 20.76 -12.94 -3.99
N ALA A 68 20.99 -14.04 -3.29
CA ALA A 68 20.63 -14.21 -1.88
C ALA A 68 21.29 -13.19 -0.96
N GLU A 69 22.60 -12.95 -1.10
CA GLU A 69 23.33 -12.00 -0.25
C GLU A 69 22.84 -10.56 -0.41
N ARG A 70 22.64 -10.11 -1.66
CA ARG A 70 22.09 -8.78 -1.95
C ARG A 70 20.68 -8.64 -1.37
N ARG A 71 19.88 -9.69 -1.49
CA ARG A 71 18.52 -9.72 -0.97
C ARG A 71 18.52 -9.63 0.55
N ALA A 72 19.30 -10.44 1.25
CA ALA A 72 19.44 -10.41 2.70
C ALA A 72 19.88 -9.02 3.19
N LYS A 73 20.87 -8.40 2.54
CA LYS A 73 21.31 -7.03 2.85
C LYS A 73 20.18 -6.00 2.74
N VAL A 74 19.37 -6.08 1.68
CA VAL A 74 18.22 -5.18 1.48
C VAL A 74 17.12 -5.44 2.52
N VAL A 75 16.86 -6.69 2.89
CA VAL A 75 15.88 -7.03 3.93
C VAL A 75 16.30 -6.45 5.28
N THR A 76 17.57 -6.57 5.66
CA THR A 76 18.10 -5.98 6.90
C THR A 76 17.94 -4.46 6.88
N GLU A 77 18.34 -3.80 5.79
CA GLU A 77 18.21 -2.34 5.65
C GLU A 77 16.74 -1.87 5.70
N LEU A 78 15.82 -2.63 5.10
CA LEU A 78 14.39 -2.33 5.14
C LEU A 78 13.80 -2.50 6.53
N THR A 79 14.25 -3.52 7.27
CA THR A 79 13.84 -3.75 8.66
C THR A 79 14.18 -2.53 9.51
N THR A 80 15.45 -2.09 9.49
CA THR A 80 15.90 -0.90 10.24
C THR A 80 15.12 0.36 9.84
N LYS A 81 14.84 0.56 8.56
CA LYS A 81 14.07 1.73 8.09
C LYS A 81 12.60 1.68 8.51
N ILE A 82 11.99 0.51 8.55
CA ILE A 82 10.62 0.34 9.06
C ILE A 82 10.59 0.58 10.57
N ASP A 83 11.54 0.05 11.33
CA ASP A 83 11.65 0.30 12.79
C ASP A 83 11.74 1.80 13.09
N GLN A 84 12.58 2.52 12.33
CA GLN A 84 12.72 3.97 12.45
C GLN A 84 11.41 4.70 12.12
N ALA A 85 10.73 4.31 11.04
CA ALA A 85 9.46 4.92 10.63
C ALA A 85 8.34 4.67 11.64
N GLU A 86 8.28 3.48 12.25
CA GLU A 86 7.32 3.16 13.33
C GLU A 86 7.60 4.02 14.57
N LYS A 87 8.87 4.17 14.97
CA LYS A 87 9.27 5.06 16.08
C LYS A 87 8.90 6.52 15.79
N GLN A 88 9.09 6.99 14.56
CA GLN A 88 8.70 8.35 14.15
C GLN A 88 7.19 8.55 14.22
N LEU A 89 6.41 7.57 13.73
CA LEU A 89 4.95 7.62 13.84
C LEU A 89 4.51 7.61 15.32
N ALA A 90 5.08 6.74 16.15
CA ALA A 90 4.76 6.66 17.57
C ALA A 90 5.02 7.98 18.29
N ARG A 91 6.18 8.61 18.05
CA ARG A 91 6.50 9.95 18.60
C ARG A 91 5.50 11.00 18.15
N ARG A 92 5.11 10.97 16.87
CA ARG A 92 4.11 11.89 16.33
C ARG A 92 2.75 11.68 17.00
N LEU A 93 2.30 10.43 17.16
CA LEU A 93 1.03 10.12 17.82
C LEU A 93 1.03 10.58 19.29
N ALA A 94 2.14 10.41 20.00
CA ALA A 94 2.29 10.89 21.38
C ALA A 94 2.29 12.43 21.49
N ALA A 95 2.66 13.13 20.42
CA ALA A 95 2.68 14.59 20.36
C ALA A 95 1.36 15.21 19.84
N ILE A 96 0.33 14.40 19.55
CA ILE A 96 -0.97 14.93 19.12
C ILE A 96 -1.62 15.66 20.30
N PRO A 97 -1.95 16.96 20.18
CA PRO A 97 -2.61 17.69 21.24
C PRO A 97 -4.06 17.22 21.42
N VAL A 98 -4.56 17.31 22.65
CA VAL A 98 -5.97 17.08 22.94
C VAL A 98 -6.78 18.24 22.35
N CYS A 99 -7.74 17.92 21.47
CA CYS A 99 -8.61 18.92 20.87
C CYS A 99 -9.66 19.40 21.89
N THR A 100 -9.69 20.70 22.15
CA THR A 100 -10.74 21.35 22.94
C THR A 100 -11.74 22.08 22.04
N TYR A 101 -13.02 22.00 22.44
CA TYR A 101 -14.15 22.51 21.68
C TYR A 101 -14.99 23.46 22.53
N PRO A 102 -15.07 24.75 22.17
CA PRO A 102 -15.92 25.69 22.87
C PRO A 102 -17.41 25.37 22.62
N PRO A 103 -18.24 25.20 23.66
CA PRO A 103 -19.64 24.78 23.52
C PRO A 103 -20.54 25.83 22.84
N GLU A 104 -20.13 27.09 22.85
CA GLU A 104 -20.85 28.21 22.25
C GLU A 104 -20.84 28.21 20.71
N LEU A 105 -19.91 27.48 20.10
CA LEU A 105 -19.82 27.42 18.64
C LEU A 105 -20.85 26.43 18.06
N PRO A 106 -21.67 26.84 17.06
CA PRO A 106 -22.66 25.96 16.44
C PRO A 106 -22.08 24.65 15.90
N ILE A 107 -20.84 24.68 15.39
CA ILE A 107 -20.18 23.48 14.87
C ILE A 107 -19.83 22.46 15.97
N THR A 108 -19.55 22.92 17.19
CA THR A 108 -19.22 22.03 18.32
C THR A 108 -20.43 21.18 18.69
N GLN A 109 -21.63 21.75 18.64
CA GLN A 109 -22.88 21.06 18.99
C GLN A 109 -23.18 19.90 18.03
N ARG A 110 -22.69 19.96 16.79
CA ARG A 110 -22.86 18.92 15.75
C ARG A 110 -21.64 18.01 15.61
N ARG A 111 -20.71 18.00 16.57
CA ARG A 111 -19.45 17.25 16.47
C ARG A 111 -19.66 15.76 16.17
N ASP A 112 -20.58 15.11 16.87
CA ASP A 112 -20.78 13.66 16.73
C ASP A 112 -21.37 13.29 15.37
N GLU A 113 -22.31 14.12 14.87
CA GLU A 113 -22.86 14.02 13.51
C GLU A 113 -21.74 14.18 12.47
N LEU A 114 -20.88 15.19 12.63
CA LEU A 114 -19.74 15.41 11.75
C LEU A 114 -18.74 14.24 11.79
N LEU A 115 -18.44 13.69 12.97
CA LEU A 115 -17.56 12.53 13.12
C LEU A 115 -18.13 11.29 12.46
N ALA A 116 -19.45 11.07 12.52
CA ALA A 116 -20.11 9.99 11.79
C ALA A 116 -20.02 10.23 10.28
N ALA A 117 -20.43 11.40 9.81
CA ALA A 117 -20.39 11.75 8.39
C ALA A 117 -18.99 11.59 7.79
N ILE A 118 -17.95 12.07 8.47
CA ILE A 118 -16.55 11.96 8.04
C ILE A 118 -16.06 10.50 7.99
N ARG A 119 -16.52 9.64 8.91
CA ARG A 119 -16.12 8.22 8.93
C ARG A 119 -16.78 7.44 7.80
N ASP A 120 -18.05 7.72 7.53
CA ASP A 120 -18.87 6.91 6.63
C ASP A 120 -18.78 7.37 5.18
N ASN A 121 -18.32 8.61 4.94
CA ASN A 121 -18.27 9.21 3.62
C ASN A 121 -16.86 9.66 3.25
N GLN A 122 -16.43 9.32 2.03
CA GLN A 122 -15.16 9.80 1.48
C GLN A 122 -15.15 11.33 1.26
N VAL A 123 -16.31 11.91 0.95
CA VAL A 123 -16.50 13.34 0.71
C VAL A 123 -17.71 13.81 1.52
N VAL A 124 -17.54 14.90 2.29
CA VAL A 124 -18.61 15.53 3.07
C VAL A 124 -18.64 17.01 2.72
N VAL A 125 -19.82 17.53 2.39
CA VAL A 125 -20.05 18.96 2.19
C VAL A 125 -20.65 19.54 3.46
N ILE A 126 -19.99 20.54 4.04
CA ILE A 126 -20.40 21.16 5.30
C ILE A 126 -20.75 22.62 5.03
N ALA A 127 -22.04 22.94 5.11
CA ALA A 127 -22.54 24.30 5.00
C ALA A 127 -22.86 24.87 6.39
N GLY A 128 -22.72 26.19 6.53
CA GLY A 128 -23.11 26.91 7.75
C GLY A 128 -22.77 28.39 7.63
N GLU A 129 -23.39 29.23 8.43
CA GLU A 129 -23.17 30.68 8.44
C GLU A 129 -21.74 31.09 8.79
N THR A 130 -21.32 32.28 8.37
CA THR A 130 -20.05 32.88 8.81
C THR A 130 -20.05 33.01 10.33
N GLY A 131 -18.91 32.76 10.97
CA GLY A 131 -18.80 32.77 12.44
C GLY A 131 -19.16 31.45 13.13
N SER A 132 -19.72 30.46 12.41
CA SER A 132 -20.10 29.16 13.00
C SER A 132 -18.91 28.29 13.48
N GLY A 133 -17.66 28.72 13.27
CA GLY A 133 -16.45 28.03 13.70
C GLY A 133 -15.88 26.99 12.72
N LYS A 134 -16.41 26.85 11.51
CA LYS A 134 -15.98 25.84 10.50
C LYS A 134 -14.47 25.77 10.30
N SER A 135 -13.86 26.85 9.82
CA SER A 135 -12.43 26.89 9.50
C SER A 135 -11.52 26.67 10.72
N THR A 136 -12.03 26.91 11.92
CA THR A 136 -11.27 26.78 13.18
C THR A 136 -11.41 25.38 13.79
N GLN A 137 -12.60 24.78 13.74
CA GLN A 137 -12.89 23.53 14.44
C GLN A 137 -12.83 22.30 13.53
N LEU A 138 -13.13 22.39 12.23
CA LEU A 138 -13.07 21.23 11.33
C LEU A 138 -11.69 20.55 11.28
N PRO A 139 -10.55 21.28 11.23
CA PRO A 139 -9.25 20.64 11.29
C PRO A 139 -9.02 19.81 12.56
N LYS A 140 -9.56 20.25 13.70
CA LYS A 140 -9.50 19.53 14.98
C LYS A 140 -10.39 18.28 14.97
N ILE A 141 -11.62 18.40 14.47
CA ILE A 141 -12.55 17.27 14.33
C ILE A 141 -11.94 16.19 13.41
N CYS A 142 -11.33 16.60 12.29
CA CYS A 142 -10.61 15.69 11.39
C CYS A 142 -9.42 14.99 12.08
N LEU A 143 -8.73 15.67 12.98
CA LEU A 143 -7.63 15.10 13.76
C LEU A 143 -8.15 14.04 14.76
N ASP A 144 -9.25 14.34 15.45
CA ASP A 144 -9.93 13.40 16.35
C ASP A 144 -10.45 12.16 15.62
N ALA A 145 -11.00 12.33 14.42
CA ALA A 145 -11.38 11.25 13.52
C ALA A 145 -10.20 10.38 13.05
N GLY A 146 -8.96 10.79 13.35
CA GLY A 146 -7.74 10.06 13.05
C GLY A 146 -7.15 10.31 11.66
N LEU A 147 -7.72 11.23 10.88
CA LEU A 147 -7.28 11.50 9.50
C LEU A 147 -5.86 12.09 9.43
N GLY A 148 -5.42 12.78 10.49
CA GLY A 148 -4.08 13.36 10.62
C GLY A 148 -3.01 12.44 11.25
N LYS A 149 -3.40 11.25 11.74
CA LYS A 149 -2.52 10.36 12.54
C LYS A 149 -1.36 9.80 11.72
N ARG A 150 -1.65 9.22 10.56
CA ARG A 150 -0.67 8.65 9.62
C ARG A 150 -0.37 9.56 8.42
N GLY A 151 -1.02 10.72 8.35
CA GLY A 151 -1.01 11.62 7.20
C GLY A 151 -0.92 13.09 7.61
N MET A 152 -1.60 13.99 6.90
CA MET A 152 -1.71 15.40 7.26
C MET A 152 -3.14 15.85 7.01
N VAL A 153 -3.63 16.80 7.82
CA VAL A 153 -4.87 17.53 7.55
C VAL A 153 -4.47 18.83 6.86
N GLY A 154 -4.89 19.00 5.61
CA GLY A 154 -4.68 20.24 4.86
C GLY A 154 -5.88 21.16 5.07
N HIS A 155 -5.63 22.35 5.61
CA HIS A 155 -6.62 23.42 5.68
C HIS A 155 -6.21 24.51 4.68
N THR A 156 -7.06 24.78 3.71
CA THR A 156 -6.82 25.81 2.68
C THR A 156 -7.84 26.93 2.84
N GLN A 157 -7.43 28.15 2.54
CA GLN A 157 -8.30 29.33 2.58
C GLN A 157 -8.17 30.11 1.26
N PRO A 158 -9.29 30.61 0.70
CA PRO A 158 -9.23 31.54 -0.43
C PRO A 158 -8.50 32.81 0.02
N ARG A 159 -7.63 33.33 -0.86
CA ARG A 159 -7.01 34.65 -0.71
C ARG A 159 -7.93 35.71 -1.28
#